data_AF-A0A8T6N4C3-F1
#
_entry.id   AF-A0A8T6N4C3-F1
#
_cell.length_a   1.000
_cell.length_b   1.000
_cell.length_c   1.000
_cell.angle_alpha   90.00
_cell.angle_beta   90.00
_cell.angle_gamma   90.00
#
_symmetry.space_group_name_H-M   'P 1'
#
loop_
_entity.id
_entity.type
_entity.pdbx_description
1 polymer ?
#
loop_
_entity_poly.entity_id
_entity_poly.type
_entity_poly.pdbx_seq_one_letter_code
_entity_poly.pdbx_strand_id
1 'polypeptide(L)'
;MSPIWQIERLYFTGVPGSRWSGIAQTLEQLPGFNTSDRTPERTYDHHKYSGHKGAYFGRGMEFPADLDRKMIDSAWQIPGGVRVVKSHDWAYDLPGLYQQLQHDERLMLVYRPDMTSFAWWHEAGGFQIEYPSYTWYENSQKMLAEIQIQNRLILEFGYDIGATWHHFTSDWIKENFEKEIEVKTFKDILVALI
;
A
#
# COMPACT_ATOMS: atom_id res chain seq x y z
N MET A 1 19.13 -6.32 10.17
CA MET A 1 18.27 -5.87 9.06
C MET A 1 19.01 -6.20 7.77
N SER A 2 18.42 -6.96 6.85
CA SER A 2 19.02 -7.19 5.54
C SER A 2 19.00 -5.90 4.72
N PRO A 3 20.07 -5.57 3.96
CA PRO A 3 20.11 -4.37 3.15
C PRO A 3 19.03 -4.42 2.04
N ILE A 4 18.50 -3.25 1.68
CA ILE A 4 17.38 -3.08 0.73
C ILE A 4 17.61 -3.74 -0.64
N TRP A 5 18.87 -3.94 -1.03
CA TRP A 5 19.26 -4.60 -2.29
C TRP A 5 18.85 -6.08 -2.36
N GLN A 6 18.30 -6.64 -1.29
CA GLN A 6 17.74 -7.99 -1.26
C GLN A 6 16.21 -8.01 -1.38
N ILE A 7 15.52 -6.87 -1.47
CA ILE A 7 14.05 -6.86 -1.59
C ILE A 7 13.67 -6.92 -3.08
N GLU A 8 12.89 -7.93 -3.47
CA GLU A 8 12.23 -7.99 -4.77
C GLU A 8 10.80 -7.44 -4.73
N ARG A 9 10.05 -7.75 -3.67
CA ARG A 9 8.64 -7.34 -3.52
C ARG A 9 8.39 -6.70 -2.17
N LEU A 10 7.76 -5.53 -2.21
CA LEU A 10 7.22 -4.86 -1.05
C LEU A 10 5.69 -4.98 -1.10
N TYR A 11 5.13 -5.93 -0.36
CA TYR A 11 3.69 -6.04 -0.17
C TYR A 11 3.22 -4.85 0.66
N PHE A 12 2.21 -4.14 0.18
CA PHE A 12 1.83 -2.86 0.72
C PHE A 12 0.32 -2.83 0.95
N THR A 13 -0.09 -2.61 2.19
CA THR A 13 -1.51 -2.56 2.57
C THR A 13 -1.81 -1.43 3.55
N GLY A 14 -3.05 -1.00 3.54
CA GLY A 14 -3.63 0.05 4.37
C GLY A 14 -5.08 0.25 3.97
N VAL A 15 -5.89 0.91 4.79
CA VAL A 15 -7.33 1.07 4.50
C VAL A 15 -7.60 2.09 3.40
N PRO A 16 -8.77 2.07 2.72
CA PRO A 16 -9.17 3.16 1.83
C PRO A 16 -9.07 4.52 2.54
N GLY A 17 -8.47 5.50 1.87
CA GLY A 17 -8.27 6.84 2.43
C GLY A 17 -7.17 6.98 3.48
N SER A 18 -6.39 5.93 3.75
CA SER A 18 -5.21 5.99 4.64
C SER A 18 -4.01 6.75 4.06
N ARG A 19 -4.11 7.21 2.81
CA ARG A 19 -3.01 7.80 2.00
C ARG A 19 -1.90 6.81 1.64
N TRP A 20 -2.09 5.51 1.88
CA TRP A 20 -1.13 4.45 1.57
C TRP A 20 -0.60 4.48 0.12
N SER A 21 -1.46 4.77 -0.87
CA SER A 21 -1.05 4.92 -2.28
C SER A 21 -0.07 6.08 -2.50
N GLY A 22 -0.25 7.20 -1.79
CA GLY A 22 0.68 8.33 -1.86
C GLY A 22 2.03 7.97 -1.25
N ILE A 23 2.04 7.24 -0.13
CA ILE A 23 3.26 6.74 0.51
C ILE A 23 4.00 5.77 -0.41
N ALA A 24 3.29 4.82 -1.02
CA ALA A 24 3.84 3.90 -2.00
C ALA A 24 4.49 4.66 -3.18
N GLN A 25 3.80 5.65 -3.74
CA GLN A 25 4.33 6.49 -4.82
C GLN A 25 5.56 7.30 -4.41
N THR A 26 5.67 7.72 -3.14
CA THR A 26 6.88 8.35 -2.61
C THR A 26 8.05 7.38 -2.55
N LEU A 27 7.84 6.14 -2.07
CA LEU A 27 8.89 5.11 -2.07
C LEU A 27 9.30 4.72 -3.49
N GLU A 28 8.35 4.64 -4.42
CA GLU A 28 8.59 4.34 -5.84
C GLU A 28 9.46 5.41 -6.55
N GLN A 29 9.74 6.57 -5.93
CA GLN A 29 10.71 7.57 -6.43
C GLN A 29 12.16 7.23 -6.08
N LEU A 30 12.38 6.31 -5.13
CA LEU A 30 13.72 5.93 -4.71
C LEU A 30 14.44 5.13 -5.82
N PRO A 31 15.75 5.33 -6.01
CA PRO A 31 16.52 4.52 -6.95
C PRO A 31 16.43 3.03 -6.64
N GLY A 32 16.11 2.22 -7.66
CA GLY A 32 15.97 0.76 -7.54
C GLY A 32 14.53 0.26 -7.47
N PHE A 33 13.55 1.15 -7.30
CA PHE A 33 12.13 0.78 -7.41
C PHE A 33 11.71 0.65 -8.88
N ASN A 34 10.87 -0.34 -9.14
CA ASN A 34 10.35 -0.62 -10.46
C ASN A 34 8.92 -0.08 -10.59
N THR A 35 8.74 0.89 -11.49
CA THR A 35 7.45 1.52 -11.78
C THR A 35 6.95 1.22 -13.19
N SER A 36 7.45 0.16 -13.82
CA SER A 36 7.05 -0.24 -15.18
C SER A 36 5.64 -0.85 -15.25
N ASP A 37 4.97 -1.02 -14.11
CA ASP A 37 3.55 -1.33 -13.99
C ASP A 37 2.63 -0.12 -14.26
N ARG A 38 3.18 1.10 -14.31
CA ARG A 38 2.43 2.33 -14.59
C ARG A 38 2.14 2.47 -16.08
N THR A 39 0.88 2.28 -16.45
CA THR A 39 0.36 2.51 -17.81
C THR A 39 -0.73 3.59 -17.79
N PRO A 40 -1.14 4.15 -18.95
CA PRO A 40 -2.27 5.09 -19.01
C PRO A 40 -3.55 4.53 -18.39
N GLU A 41 -3.83 3.23 -18.58
CA GLU A 41 -5.03 2.55 -18.04
C GLU A 41 -4.97 2.34 -16.52
N ARG A 42 -3.76 2.35 -15.94
CA ARG A 42 -3.50 2.23 -14.51
C ARG A 42 -3.14 3.55 -13.86
N THR A 43 -3.59 4.65 -14.47
CA THR A 43 -3.34 6.01 -13.99
C THR A 43 -4.67 6.73 -13.82
N TYR A 44 -4.93 7.17 -12.59
CA TYR A 44 -5.99 8.11 -12.28
C TYR A 44 -5.33 9.36 -11.70
N ASP A 45 -5.35 10.45 -12.45
CA ASP A 45 -4.82 11.73 -11.98
C ASP A 45 -5.92 12.53 -11.27
N HIS A 46 -5.56 13.16 -10.16
CA HIS A 46 -6.44 14.09 -9.47
C HIS A 46 -5.85 15.51 -9.51
N HIS A 47 -6.70 16.52 -9.67
CA HIS A 47 -6.24 17.90 -9.85
C HIS A 47 -5.47 18.49 -8.65
N LYS A 48 -5.59 17.89 -7.46
CA LYS A 48 -4.96 18.38 -6.21
C LYS A 48 -3.90 17.47 -5.60
N TYR A 49 -3.79 16.22 -6.05
CA TYR A 49 -2.84 15.24 -5.51
C TYR A 49 -2.50 14.20 -6.59
N SER A 50 -1.43 13.43 -6.41
CA SER A 50 -0.86 12.56 -7.45
C SER A 50 -1.79 11.45 -7.96
N GLY A 51 -2.93 11.24 -7.31
CA GLY A 51 -3.94 10.25 -7.69
C GLY A 51 -3.46 8.82 -7.44
N HIS A 52 -3.83 7.88 -8.31
CA HIS A 52 -3.44 6.47 -8.21
C HIS A 52 -2.62 6.06 -9.43
N LYS A 53 -1.51 5.34 -9.19
CA LYS A 53 -0.60 4.89 -10.25
C LYS A 53 -0.20 3.43 -10.05
N GLY A 54 -0.09 2.72 -11.17
CA GLY A 54 0.40 1.35 -11.20
C GLY A 54 -0.63 0.31 -10.77
N ALA A 55 -0.25 -0.96 -10.71
CA ALA A 55 -1.16 -2.07 -10.49
C ALA A 55 -1.71 -2.12 -9.05
N TYR A 56 -2.99 -2.46 -8.93
CA TYR A 56 -3.66 -2.78 -7.67
C TYR A 56 -4.22 -4.20 -7.73
N PHE A 57 -4.17 -4.90 -6.61
CA PHE A 57 -4.56 -6.31 -6.47
C PHE A 57 -5.73 -6.42 -5.49
N GLY A 58 -6.64 -7.35 -5.73
CA GLY A 58 -7.78 -7.66 -4.85
C GLY A 58 -9.13 -7.64 -5.56
N ARG A 59 -10.20 -7.72 -4.76
CA ARG A 59 -11.59 -7.77 -5.21
C ARG A 59 -11.93 -6.54 -6.05
N GLY A 60 -12.42 -6.80 -7.27
CA GLY A 60 -12.78 -5.76 -8.23
C GLY A 60 -11.60 -5.15 -8.98
N MET A 61 -10.37 -5.60 -8.73
CA MET A 61 -9.16 -5.14 -9.42
C MET A 61 -8.84 -6.01 -10.64
N GLU A 62 -7.83 -5.57 -11.42
CA GLU A 62 -7.29 -6.30 -12.56
C GLU A 62 -6.71 -7.66 -12.16
N PHE A 63 -6.07 -7.73 -10.99
CA PHE A 63 -5.44 -8.92 -10.46
C PHE A 63 -6.02 -9.32 -9.11
N PRO A 64 -6.17 -10.61 -8.79
CA PRO A 64 -6.58 -11.05 -7.47
C PRO A 64 -5.48 -10.80 -6.43
N ALA A 65 -5.82 -10.79 -5.13
CA ALA A 65 -4.85 -10.63 -4.04
C ALA A 65 -4.11 -11.94 -3.68
N ASP A 66 -4.00 -12.88 -4.63
CA ASP A 66 -3.33 -14.15 -4.44
C ASP A 66 -1.80 -13.98 -4.42
N LEU A 67 -1.09 -14.84 -3.68
CA LEU A 67 0.37 -14.78 -3.54
C LEU A 67 1.13 -15.59 -4.61
N ASP A 68 0.53 -15.69 -5.79
CA ASP A 68 1.21 -16.22 -6.98
C ASP A 68 2.17 -15.16 -7.53
N ARG A 69 3.45 -15.34 -7.22
CA ARG A 69 4.54 -14.44 -7.63
C ARG A 69 4.66 -14.30 -9.13
N LYS A 70 4.35 -15.33 -9.93
CA LYS A 70 4.40 -15.20 -11.39
C LYS A 70 3.31 -14.29 -11.91
N MET A 71 2.11 -14.38 -11.33
CA MET A 71 1.00 -13.48 -11.65
C MET A 71 1.30 -12.06 -11.19
N ILE A 72 1.78 -11.88 -9.95
CA ILE A 72 2.19 -10.58 -9.43
C ILE A 72 3.23 -9.93 -10.34
N ASP A 73 4.26 -10.67 -10.71
CA ASP A 73 5.36 -10.16 -11.53
C ASP A 73 4.92 -9.78 -12.94
N SER A 74 3.88 -10.43 -13.47
CA SER A 74 3.34 -10.11 -14.79
C SER A 74 2.74 -8.71 -14.89
N ALA A 75 2.47 -8.05 -13.76
CA ALA A 75 1.99 -6.67 -13.76
C ALA A 75 3.06 -5.66 -14.19
N TRP A 76 4.36 -5.99 -14.09
CA TRP A 76 5.47 -5.12 -14.47
C TRP A 76 6.01 -5.49 -15.86
N GLN A 77 6.27 -4.47 -16.69
CA GLN A 77 6.77 -4.67 -18.06
C GLN A 77 8.28 -4.99 -18.12
N ILE A 78 9.04 -4.52 -17.13
CA ILE A 78 10.48 -4.68 -17.06
C ILE A 78 10.81 -5.53 -15.83
N PRO A 79 11.67 -6.55 -15.93
CA PRO A 79 12.08 -7.34 -14.77
C PRO A 79 13.05 -6.58 -13.84
N GLY A 80 13.15 -7.06 -12.60
CA GLY A 80 14.07 -6.52 -11.59
C GLY A 80 13.53 -5.31 -10.84
N GLY A 81 14.35 -4.76 -9.95
CA GLY A 81 13.96 -3.68 -9.03
C GLY A 81 12.90 -4.09 -8.01
N VAL A 82 12.69 -3.23 -7.00
CA VAL A 82 11.69 -3.43 -5.96
C VAL A 82 10.31 -3.14 -6.54
N ARG A 83 9.42 -4.13 -6.52
CA ARG A 83 8.04 -4.03 -6.96
C ARG A 83 7.13 -3.77 -5.77
N VAL A 84 6.43 -2.64 -5.75
CA VAL A 84 5.46 -2.33 -4.70
C VAL A 84 4.12 -2.94 -5.08
N VAL A 85 3.77 -4.04 -4.42
CA VAL A 85 2.55 -4.79 -4.69
C VAL A 85 1.47 -4.25 -3.77
N LYS A 86 0.37 -3.74 -4.34
CA LYS A 86 -0.59 -2.89 -3.62
C LYS A 86 -1.94 -3.59 -3.47
N SER A 87 -2.39 -3.86 -2.25
CA SER A 87 -3.74 -4.43 -2.01
C SER A 87 -4.38 -4.01 -0.69
N HIS A 88 -5.67 -3.68 -0.73
CA HIS A 88 -6.52 -3.59 0.46
C HIS A 88 -6.88 -4.96 1.04
N ASP A 89 -6.95 -5.99 0.19
CA ASP A 89 -7.51 -7.28 0.57
C ASP A 89 -6.58 -8.11 1.47
N TRP A 90 -5.28 -7.82 1.48
CA TRP A 90 -4.40 -8.48 2.44
C TRP A 90 -4.67 -8.13 3.89
N ALA A 91 -5.35 -7.01 4.17
CA ALA A 91 -5.77 -6.69 5.53
C ALA A 91 -6.69 -7.75 6.14
N TYR A 92 -7.38 -8.58 5.33
CA TYR A 92 -8.25 -9.66 5.81
C TYR A 92 -7.50 -10.96 6.15
N ASP A 93 -6.26 -11.13 5.69
CA ASP A 93 -5.43 -12.31 5.97
C ASP A 93 -3.93 -11.95 6.03
N LEU A 94 -3.59 -10.98 6.89
CA LEU A 94 -2.20 -10.61 7.17
C LEU A 94 -1.37 -11.78 7.74
N PRO A 95 -1.89 -12.64 8.64
CA PRO A 95 -1.15 -13.80 9.11
C PRO A 95 -0.78 -14.76 7.97
N GLY A 96 -1.71 -15.05 7.05
CA GLY A 96 -1.46 -15.92 5.90
C GLY A 96 -0.45 -15.33 4.92
N LEU A 97 -0.51 -14.01 4.67
CA LEU A 97 0.51 -13.31 3.90
C LEU A 97 1.88 -13.37 4.57
N TYR A 98 1.95 -13.03 5.86
CA TYR A 98 3.20 -12.97 6.61
C TYR A 98 3.92 -14.32 6.65
N GLN A 99 3.19 -15.41 6.86
CA GLN A 99 3.74 -16.78 6.87
C GLN A 99 4.30 -17.20 5.51
N GLN A 100 3.84 -16.60 4.42
CA GLN A 100 4.25 -16.93 3.07
C GLN A 100 5.36 -16.03 2.53
N LEU A 101 5.75 -14.96 3.24
CA LEU A 101 6.82 -14.07 2.79
C LEU A 101 8.14 -14.84 2.62
N GLN A 102 8.79 -14.59 1.50
CA GLN A 102 10.15 -15.07 1.23
C GLN A 102 11.19 -14.09 1.79
N HIS A 103 12.44 -14.53 1.87
CA HIS A 103 13.54 -13.74 2.45
C HIS A 103 13.79 -12.37 1.78
N ASP A 104 13.40 -12.26 0.51
CA ASP A 104 13.48 -11.12 -0.39
C ASP A 104 12.16 -10.33 -0.48
N GLU A 105 11.21 -10.64 0.39
CA GLU A 105 9.91 -9.98 0.45
C GLU A 105 9.73 -9.28 1.79
N ARG A 106 9.07 -8.13 1.76
CA ARG A 106 8.73 -7.36 2.97
C ARG A 106 7.27 -6.95 2.93
N LEU A 107 6.72 -6.66 4.09
CA LEU A 107 5.36 -6.17 4.25
C LEU A 107 5.39 -4.77 4.87
N MET A 108 4.76 -3.83 4.19
CA MET A 108 4.52 -2.47 4.66
C MET A 108 3.06 -2.30 5.03
N LEU A 109 2.82 -2.01 6.31
CA LEU A 109 1.51 -1.66 6.84
C LEU A 109 1.39 -0.15 6.96
N VAL A 110 0.25 0.39 6.56
CA VAL A 110 -0.10 1.80 6.78
C VAL A 110 -1.37 1.88 7.61
N TYR A 111 -1.25 2.51 8.77
CA TYR A 111 -2.35 2.82 9.65
C TYR A 111 -2.69 4.31 9.62
N ARG A 112 -4.00 4.59 9.58
CA ARG A 112 -4.56 5.92 9.77
C ARG A 112 -5.98 5.80 10.36
N PRO A 113 -6.36 6.58 11.38
CA PRO A 113 -7.64 6.43 12.07
C PRO A 113 -8.87 6.43 11.15
N ASP A 114 -9.87 5.60 11.48
CA ASP A 114 -11.01 5.27 10.63
C ASP A 114 -11.72 6.48 10.03
N MET A 115 -12.16 7.41 10.88
CA MET A 115 -12.92 8.59 10.44
C MET A 115 -12.08 9.53 9.59
N THR A 116 -10.79 9.64 9.89
CA THR A 116 -9.85 10.47 9.13
C THR A 116 -9.57 9.85 7.76
N SER A 117 -9.45 8.52 7.70
CA SER A 117 -9.34 7.76 6.46
C SER A 117 -10.61 7.88 5.62
N PHE A 118 -11.78 7.67 6.22
CA PHE A 118 -13.08 7.78 5.53
C PHE A 118 -13.34 9.19 4.98
N ALA A 119 -13.08 10.24 5.77
CA ALA A 119 -13.21 11.62 5.31
C ALA A 119 -12.28 11.91 4.13
N TRP A 120 -11.02 11.47 4.22
CA TRP A 120 -10.08 11.65 3.12
C TRP A 120 -10.43 10.83 1.89
N TRP A 121 -11.00 9.63 2.03
CA TRP A 121 -11.46 8.85 0.88
C TRP A 121 -12.55 9.60 0.11
N HIS A 122 -13.48 10.25 0.81
CA HIS A 122 -14.46 11.14 0.18
C HIS A 122 -13.80 12.34 -0.51
N GLU A 123 -12.87 13.02 0.16
CA GLU A 123 -12.08 14.11 -0.45
C GLU A 123 -11.24 13.63 -1.64
N ALA A 124 -10.84 12.35 -1.63
CA ALA A 124 -10.01 11.73 -2.64
C ALA A 124 -10.75 11.48 -3.97
N GLY A 125 -12.08 11.66 -3.99
CA GLY A 125 -12.98 11.39 -5.12
C GLY A 125 -14.06 10.37 -4.77
N GLY A 126 -13.92 9.60 -3.68
CA GLY A 126 -14.88 8.60 -3.26
C GLY A 126 -15.18 7.59 -4.37
N PHE A 127 -16.46 7.33 -4.64
CA PHE A 127 -16.89 6.45 -5.74
C PHE A 127 -16.70 7.03 -7.15
N GLN A 128 -16.25 8.28 -7.29
CA GLN A 128 -15.89 8.86 -8.59
C GLN A 128 -14.45 8.52 -9.01
N ILE A 129 -13.72 7.76 -8.18
CA ILE A 129 -12.42 7.22 -8.55
C ILE A 129 -12.65 6.13 -9.60
N GLU A 130 -12.10 6.34 -10.81
CA GLU A 130 -12.21 5.39 -11.92
C GLU A 130 -11.16 4.27 -11.84
N TYR A 131 -10.02 4.55 -11.18
CA TYR A 131 -8.97 3.58 -10.91
C TYR A 131 -8.21 3.91 -9.61
N PRO A 132 -7.93 2.93 -8.73
CA PRO A 132 -8.40 1.54 -8.76
C PRO A 132 -9.91 1.43 -8.48
N SER A 133 -10.49 0.25 -8.69
CA SER A 133 -11.94 0.03 -8.56
C SER A 133 -12.38 -0.07 -7.09
N TYR A 134 -13.30 0.80 -6.68
CA TYR A 134 -13.92 0.75 -5.35
C TYR A 134 -15.35 0.18 -5.37
N THR A 135 -15.79 -0.41 -6.48
CA THR A 135 -17.19 -0.84 -6.67
C THR A 135 -17.63 -1.92 -5.68
N TRP A 136 -16.71 -2.76 -5.21
CA TRP A 136 -16.99 -3.79 -4.19
C TRP A 136 -17.52 -3.20 -2.87
N TYR A 137 -17.14 -1.97 -2.54
CA TYR A 137 -17.62 -1.31 -1.33
C TYR A 137 -19.05 -0.80 -1.44
N GLU A 138 -19.65 -0.77 -2.64
CA GLU A 138 -21.06 -0.48 -2.96
C GLU A 138 -21.60 0.90 -2.54
N ASN A 139 -21.44 1.28 -1.28
CA ASN A 139 -21.95 2.51 -0.69
C ASN A 139 -21.08 2.98 0.49
N SER A 140 -21.29 4.21 0.94
CA SER A 140 -20.45 4.84 1.97
C SER A 140 -20.54 4.14 3.34
N GLN A 141 -21.68 3.51 3.64
CA GLN A 141 -21.86 2.78 4.90
C GLN A 141 -20.99 1.53 4.94
N LYS A 142 -21.02 0.72 3.86
CA LYS A 142 -20.15 -0.44 3.72
C LYS A 142 -18.68 0.00 3.63
N MET A 143 -18.34 1.06 2.90
CA MET A 143 -16.98 1.64 2.90
C MET A 143 -16.46 1.91 4.31
N LEU A 144 -17.23 2.62 5.14
CA LEU A 144 -16.82 2.92 6.52
C LEU A 144 -16.68 1.64 7.36
N ALA A 145 -17.62 0.69 7.25
CA ALA A 145 -17.55 -0.57 7.97
C ALA A 145 -16.28 -1.37 7.60
N GLU A 146 -15.94 -1.42 6.31
CA GLU A 146 -14.74 -2.13 5.84
C GLU A 146 -13.45 -1.42 6.24
N ILE A 147 -13.43 -0.08 6.28
CA ILE A 147 -12.30 0.68 6.85
C ILE A 147 -12.08 0.27 8.31
N GLN A 148 -13.14 0.23 9.13
CA GLN A 148 -13.05 -0.15 10.54
C GLN A 148 -12.56 -1.58 10.72
N ILE A 149 -13.08 -2.52 9.92
CA ILE A 149 -12.66 -3.92 9.94
C ILE A 149 -11.17 -4.04 9.59
N GLN A 150 -10.74 -3.46 8.46
CA GLN A 150 -9.37 -3.58 8.00
C GLN A 150 -8.38 -2.90 8.96
N ASN A 151 -8.68 -1.72 9.50
CA ASN A 151 -7.81 -1.06 10.48
C ASN A 151 -7.67 -1.88 11.76
N ARG A 152 -8.78 -2.45 12.26
CA ARG A 152 -8.75 -3.35 13.41
C ARG A 152 -7.84 -4.55 13.15
N LEU A 153 -7.98 -5.21 12.01
CA LEU A 153 -7.17 -6.38 11.64
C LEU A 153 -5.68 -6.02 11.48
N ILE A 154 -5.37 -4.86 10.88
CA ILE A 154 -3.99 -4.34 10.75
C ILE A 154 -3.36 -4.13 12.13
N LEU A 155 -4.09 -3.53 13.07
CA LEU A 155 -3.59 -3.26 14.42
C LEU A 155 -3.46 -4.55 15.25
N GLU A 156 -4.44 -5.45 15.18
CA GLU A 156 -4.40 -6.77 15.84
C GLU A 156 -3.17 -7.56 15.36
N PHE A 157 -2.99 -7.67 14.04
CA PHE A 157 -1.82 -8.34 13.46
C PHE A 157 -0.50 -7.67 13.88
N GLY A 158 -0.43 -6.33 13.80
CA GLY A 158 0.75 -5.59 14.24
C GLY A 158 1.09 -5.83 15.71
N TYR A 159 0.08 -5.94 16.58
CA TYR A 159 0.27 -6.33 17.97
C TYR A 159 0.80 -7.76 18.11
N ASP A 160 0.19 -8.72 17.41
CA ASP A 160 0.52 -10.15 17.52
C ASP A 160 1.97 -10.47 17.15
N ILE A 161 2.54 -9.75 16.18
CA ILE A 161 3.93 -9.93 15.76
C ILE A 161 4.91 -8.99 16.47
N GLY A 162 4.43 -8.10 17.35
CA GLY A 162 5.26 -7.09 18.01
C GLY A 162 5.82 -6.03 17.05
N ALA A 163 5.05 -5.62 16.03
CA ALA A 163 5.46 -4.61 15.07
C ALA A 163 5.70 -3.25 15.73
N THR A 164 6.74 -2.55 15.30
CA THR A 164 6.99 -1.16 15.72
C THR A 164 6.39 -0.19 14.72
N TRP A 165 5.55 0.73 15.22
CA TRP A 165 4.90 1.75 14.42
C TRP A 165 5.68 3.06 14.47
N HIS A 166 5.91 3.66 13.30
CA HIS A 166 6.66 4.89 13.13
C HIS A 166 5.89 5.92 12.32
N HIS A 167 6.19 7.20 12.49
CA HIS A 167 5.76 8.21 11.53
C HIS A 167 6.57 8.10 10.23
N PHE A 168 5.88 8.23 9.09
CA PHE A 168 6.52 8.27 7.79
C PHE A 168 7.27 9.60 7.60
N THR A 169 8.59 9.56 7.78
CA THR A 169 9.50 10.71 7.78
C THR A 169 10.70 10.42 6.90
N SER A 170 11.42 11.47 6.48
CA SER A 170 12.64 11.31 5.69
C SER A 170 13.71 10.50 6.43
N ASP A 171 13.84 10.71 7.75
CA ASP A 171 14.77 9.95 8.59
C ASP A 171 14.39 8.47 8.64
N TRP A 172 13.11 8.16 8.83
CA TRP A 172 12.64 6.78 8.81
C TRP A 172 12.92 6.09 7.46
N ILE A 173 12.76 6.79 6.34
CA ILE A 173 13.11 6.24 5.02
C ILE A 173 14.60 6.02 4.90
N LYS A 174 15.43 6.97 5.35
CA LYS A 174 16.88 6.82 5.33
C LYS A 174 17.35 5.62 6.14
N GLU A 175 16.77 5.40 7.32
CA GLU A 175 17.08 4.28 8.21
C GLU A 175 16.67 2.92 7.62
N ASN A 176 15.51 2.85 6.96
CA ASN A 176 14.95 1.58 6.49
C ASN A 176 15.31 1.23 5.04
N PHE A 177 15.59 2.24 4.21
CA PHE A 177 15.83 2.09 2.79
C PHE A 177 17.24 2.52 2.36
N GLU A 178 18.06 3.10 3.26
CA GLU A 178 19.40 3.64 2.97
C GLU A 178 19.39 4.66 1.81
N LYS A 179 18.28 5.38 1.65
CA LYS A 179 18.07 6.42 0.63
C LYS A 179 17.51 7.68 1.26
N GLU A 180 17.89 8.81 0.70
CA GLU A 180 17.38 10.11 1.13
C GLU A 180 16.31 10.60 0.15
N ILE A 181 15.16 10.99 0.69
CA ILE A 181 14.08 11.66 -0.03
C ILE A 181 13.33 12.57 0.92
N GLU A 182 12.96 13.76 0.46
CA GLU A 182 12.11 14.66 1.23
C GLU A 182 10.67 14.17 1.18
N VAL A 183 10.02 14.04 2.34
CA VAL A 183 8.62 13.60 2.41
C VAL A 183 7.76 14.56 3.19
N LYS A 184 6.51 14.70 2.73
CA LYS A 184 5.49 15.37 3.49
C LYS A 184 5.09 14.49 4.68
N THR A 185 5.26 15.01 5.88
CA THR A 185 4.93 14.30 7.12
C THR A 185 3.47 14.52 7.52
N PHE A 186 2.89 13.49 8.12
CA PHE A 186 1.50 13.49 8.58
C PHE A 186 1.44 12.90 9.99
N LYS A 187 0.89 13.66 10.95
CA LYS A 187 0.82 13.25 12.36
C LYS A 187 -0.16 12.10 12.61
N ASP A 188 -1.11 11.92 11.70
CA ASP A 188 -2.18 10.93 11.76
C ASP A 188 -1.86 9.64 10.99
N ILE A 189 -0.65 9.51 10.43
CA ILE A 189 -0.20 8.33 9.70
C ILE A 189 0.90 7.63 10.49
N LEU A 190 0.74 6.32 10.64
CA LEU A 190 1.77 5.42 11.12
C LEU A 190 2.08 4.36 10.06
N VAL A 191 3.33 3.94 10.01
CA VAL A 191 3.82 2.88 9.14
C VAL A 191 4.59 1.84 9.95
N ALA A 192 4.52 0.59 9.51
CA ALA A 192 5.35 -0.49 10.03
C ALA A 192 5.91 -1.27 8.84
N LEU A 193 7.24 -1.49 8.84
CA LEU A 193 7.94 -2.32 7.87
C LEU A 193 8.34 -3.63 8.56
N ILE A 194 7.95 -4.74 7.96
CA ILE A 194 8.10 -6.11 8.48
C ILE A 194 8.93 -6.92 7.49
#